data_AF-A0A927YMH7-F1
#
_entry.id   AF-A0A927YMH7-F1
#
_cell.length_a   1.000
_cell.length_b   1.000
_cell.length_c   1.000
_cell.angle_alpha   90.00
_cell.angle_beta   90.00
_cell.angle_gamma   90.00
#
_symmetry.space_group_name_H-M   'P 1'
#
loop_
_entity.id
_entity.type
_entity.pdbx_description
1 polymer ?
#
loop_
_entity_poly.entity_id
_entity_poly.type
_entity_poly.pdbx_seq_one_letter_code
_entity_poly.pdbx_strand_id
1 'polypeptide(L)'
;MISKKEINDILHSKLKIREDFTVGEFVRKPGMCGCVDIKGGWYLYSVDDHNDCIFTGPFNDKAIVYACAVKLHSGKLFQEYRFTNEEFSVYMSNHFYSINDI
;
A
#
# COMPACT_ATOMS: atom_id res chain seq x y z
N MET A 1 -5.35 -9.98 -10.67
CA MET A 1 -4.98 -9.49 -9.34
C MET A 1 -3.63 -10.09 -9.00
N ILE A 2 -2.63 -9.24 -8.89
CA ILE A 2 -1.25 -9.60 -8.58
C ILE A 2 -1.23 -10.20 -7.18
N SER A 3 -0.48 -11.28 -6.99
CA SER A 3 -0.40 -11.96 -5.70
C SER A 3 0.47 -11.17 -4.70
N LYS A 4 0.23 -11.37 -3.39
CA LYS A 4 1.11 -10.80 -2.36
C LYS A 4 2.58 -11.17 -2.54
N LYS A 5 2.85 -12.39 -3.05
CA LYS A 5 4.21 -12.86 -3.34
C LYS A 5 4.85 -12.03 -4.45
N GLU A 6 4.12 -11.80 -5.54
CA GLU A 6 4.63 -11.00 -6.66
C GLU A 6 4.86 -9.54 -6.26
N ILE A 7 3.95 -8.91 -5.48
CA ILE A 7 4.20 -7.55 -4.95
C ILE A 7 5.48 -7.54 -4.12
N ASN A 8 5.64 -8.52 -3.23
CA ASN A 8 6.80 -8.62 -2.35
C ASN A 8 8.09 -8.81 -3.15
N ASP A 9 8.09 -9.71 -4.14
CA ASP A 9 9.24 -9.98 -5.01
C ASP A 9 9.64 -8.74 -5.82
N ILE A 10 8.66 -8.00 -6.37
CA ILE A 10 8.91 -6.75 -7.10
C ILE A 10 9.53 -5.69 -6.18
N LEU A 11 8.95 -5.45 -5.00
CA LEU A 11 9.48 -4.47 -4.05
C LEU A 11 10.90 -4.84 -3.60
N HIS A 12 11.13 -6.10 -3.21
CA HIS A 12 12.44 -6.59 -2.78
C HIS A 12 13.50 -6.58 -3.90
N SER A 13 13.11 -6.62 -5.17
CA SER A 13 14.06 -6.57 -6.28
C SER A 13 14.85 -5.25 -6.36
N LYS A 14 14.31 -4.16 -5.79
CA LYS A 14 14.94 -2.82 -5.82
C LYS A 14 15.06 -2.14 -4.46
N LEU A 15 14.36 -2.65 -3.44
CA LEU A 15 14.25 -2.00 -2.13
C LEU A 15 14.44 -3.00 -0.99
N LYS A 16 15.17 -2.59 0.05
CA LYS A 16 15.13 -3.29 1.33
C LYS A 16 13.92 -2.80 2.13
N ILE A 17 12.87 -3.63 2.19
CA ILE A 17 11.66 -3.32 2.95
C ILE A 17 11.99 -3.26 4.44
N ARG A 18 11.48 -2.25 5.14
CA ARG A 18 11.64 -2.09 6.59
C ARG A 18 10.72 -3.05 7.34
N GLU A 19 11.08 -3.36 8.59
CA GLU A 19 10.32 -4.29 9.44
C GLU A 19 8.91 -3.81 9.80
N ASP A 20 8.66 -2.50 9.73
CA ASP A 20 7.36 -1.87 9.99
C ASP A 20 6.47 -1.76 8.75
N PHE A 21 6.89 -2.36 7.62
CA PHE A 21 6.10 -2.42 6.39
C PHE A 21 5.78 -3.88 6.03
N THR A 22 4.50 -4.23 5.93
CA THR A 22 4.05 -5.57 5.55
C THR A 22 3.37 -5.60 4.18
N VAL A 23 3.45 -6.74 3.50
CA VAL A 23 2.83 -6.97 2.19
C VAL A 23 1.82 -8.11 2.29
N GLY A 24 0.56 -7.80 2.02
CA GLY A 24 -0.53 -8.78 2.01
C GLY A 24 -1.11 -9.13 3.38
N GLU A 25 -0.67 -8.46 4.45
CA GLU A 25 -1.13 -8.72 5.82
C GLU A 25 -1.36 -7.42 6.56
N PHE A 26 -2.55 -7.26 7.13
CA PHE A 26 -2.89 -6.12 7.97
C PHE A 26 -2.45 -6.38 9.42
N VAL A 27 -1.49 -5.60 9.89
CA VAL A 27 -1.00 -5.63 11.27
C VAL A 27 -1.46 -4.37 12.00
N ARG A 28 -2.48 -4.51 12.86
CA ARG A 28 -2.99 -3.41 13.70
C ARG A 28 -2.10 -3.20 14.92
N LYS A 29 -0.95 -2.55 14.71
CA LYS A 29 0.00 -2.18 15.77
C LYS A 29 0.56 -0.79 15.47
N PRO A 30 0.79 0.07 16.49
CA PRO A 30 1.31 1.42 16.28
C PRO A 30 2.58 1.45 15.44
N GLY A 31 2.63 2.38 14.49
CA GLY A 31 3.76 2.56 13.59
C GLY A 31 3.84 1.57 12.43
N MET A 32 2.99 0.53 12.39
CA MET A 32 2.94 -0.39 11.26
C MET A 32 2.23 0.24 10.06
N CYS A 33 2.73 -0.05 8.87
CA CYS A 33 2.05 0.25 7.61
C CYS A 33 2.26 -0.89 6.63
N GLY A 34 1.63 -0.82 5.47
CA GLY A 34 1.77 -1.88 4.49
C GLY A 34 0.73 -1.81 3.39
N CYS A 35 0.60 -2.91 2.66
CA CYS A 35 -0.52 -3.15 1.76
C CYS A 35 -1.26 -4.43 2.11
N VAL A 36 -2.57 -4.46 1.85
CA VAL A 36 -3.44 -5.60 2.16
C VAL A 36 -4.58 -5.69 1.14
N ASP A 37 -4.98 -6.92 0.83
CA ASP A 37 -6.19 -7.19 0.06
C ASP A 37 -7.40 -7.16 0.99
N ILE A 38 -8.38 -6.31 0.67
CA ILE A 38 -9.64 -6.22 1.38
C ILE A 38 -10.75 -6.38 0.33
N LYS A 39 -11.52 -7.47 0.45
CA LYS A 39 -12.64 -7.80 -0.45
C LYS A 39 -12.26 -7.82 -1.94
N GLY A 40 -11.02 -8.21 -2.28
CA GLY A 40 -10.54 -8.26 -3.67
C GLY A 40 -10.03 -6.94 -4.23
N GLY A 41 -9.78 -5.95 -3.37
CA GLY A 41 -9.11 -4.70 -3.72
C GLY A 41 -7.83 -4.52 -2.89
N TRP A 42 -6.77 -3.98 -3.50
CA TRP A 42 -5.52 -3.68 -2.80
C TRP A 42 -5.56 -2.30 -2.15
N TYR A 43 -5.27 -2.23 -0.85
CA TYR A 43 -5.21 -0.98 -0.10
C TYR A 43 -3.83 -0.81 0.52
N LEU A 44 -3.35 0.43 0.57
CA LEU A 44 -2.36 0.81 1.57
C LEU A 44 -3.03 0.95 2.91
N TYR A 45 -2.32 0.66 3.99
CA TYR A 45 -2.75 0.99 5.33
C TYR A 45 -1.64 1.63 6.15
N SER A 46 -2.01 2.38 7.18
CA SER A 46 -1.11 2.89 8.22
C SER A 46 -1.81 2.90 9.55
N VAL A 47 -1.11 2.53 10.60
CA VAL A 47 -1.59 2.52 11.98
C VAL A 47 -0.81 3.57 12.75
N ASP A 48 -1.52 4.55 13.30
CA ASP A 48 -0.90 5.61 14.08
C ASP A 48 -0.57 5.16 15.51
N ASP A 49 -0.02 6.08 16.30
CA ASP A 49 0.38 5.81 17.69
C ASP A 49 -0.81 5.51 18.63
N HIS A 50 -2.03 5.83 18.20
CA HIS A 50 -3.27 5.61 18.94
C HIS A 50 -4.01 4.33 18.52
N ASN A 51 -3.45 3.52 17.61
CA ASN A 51 -4.08 2.37 16.95
C ASN A 51 -5.22 2.71 15.98
N ASP A 52 -5.33 3.97 15.56
CA ASP A 52 -6.24 4.37 14.50
C ASP A 52 -5.60 4.03 13.14
N CYS A 53 -6.46 3.57 12.22
CA CYS A 53 -6.03 3.02 10.95
C CYS A 53 -6.57 3.86 9.81
N ILE A 54 -5.70 4.19 8.87
CA ILE A 54 -6.12 4.82 7.61
C ILE A 54 -5.80 3.82 6.50
N PHE A 55 -6.79 3.58 5.65
CA PHE A 55 -6.64 2.82 4.42
C PHE A 55 -6.76 3.76 3.22
N THR A 56 -5.98 3.51 2.17
CA THR A 56 -6.04 4.25 0.91
C THR A 56 -6.15 3.24 -0.23
N GLY A 57 -7.08 3.44 -1.16
CA GLY A 57 -7.30 2.50 -2.27
C GLY A 57 -8.77 2.52 -2.72
N PRO A 58 -9.27 1.50 -3.42
CA PRO A 58 -8.51 0.35 -3.92
C PRO A 58 -7.58 0.76 -5.05
N PHE A 59 -6.43 0.12 -5.11
CA PHE A 59 -5.47 0.22 -6.19
C PHE A 59 -5.56 -1.02 -7.08
N ASN A 60 -5.29 -0.83 -8.38
CA ASN A 60 -5.05 -1.96 -9.28
C ASN A 60 -3.65 -2.55 -9.05
N ASP A 61 -3.37 -3.66 -9.74
CA ASP A 61 -2.14 -4.44 -9.61
C ASP A 61 -0.84 -3.64 -9.80
N LYS A 62 -0.83 -2.65 -10.70
CA LYS A 62 0.35 -1.80 -10.92
C LYS A 62 0.42 -0.67 -9.91
N ALA A 63 -0.71 -0.01 -9.67
CA ALA A 63 -0.81 1.12 -8.77
C ALA A 63 -0.42 0.72 -7.34
N ILE A 64 -0.77 -0.48 -6.86
CA ILE A 64 -0.40 -0.90 -5.50
C ILE A 64 1.11 -0.98 -5.31
N VAL A 65 1.86 -1.48 -6.31
CA VAL A 65 3.33 -1.54 -6.27
C VAL A 65 3.90 -0.14 -6.11
N TYR A 66 3.43 0.81 -6.91
CA TYR A 66 3.90 2.19 -6.83
C TYR A 66 3.45 2.90 -5.56
N ALA A 67 2.23 2.64 -5.08
CA ALA A 67 1.73 3.16 -3.82
C ALA A 67 2.62 2.72 -2.65
N CYS A 68 3.00 1.43 -2.60
CA CYS A 68 3.95 0.90 -1.62
C CYS A 68 5.31 1.61 -1.74
N ALA A 69 5.83 1.77 -2.95
CA ALA A 69 7.09 2.46 -3.20
C ALA A 69 7.06 3.93 -2.75
N VAL A 70 5.96 4.67 -2.99
CA VAL A 70 5.79 6.05 -2.53
C VAL A 70 5.71 6.11 -1.01
N LYS A 71 4.96 5.19 -0.38
CA LYS A 71 4.86 5.08 1.08
C LYS A 71 6.22 4.79 1.74
N LEU A 72 7.07 4.02 1.08
CA LEU A 72 8.46 3.73 1.46
C LEU A 72 9.45 4.80 0.97
N HIS A 73 8.99 5.96 0.51
CA HIS A 73 9.81 7.08 0.01
C HIS A 73 10.79 6.70 -1.11
N SER A 74 10.45 5.67 -1.89
CA SER A 74 11.31 5.03 -2.89
C SER A 74 10.70 5.02 -4.29
N GLY A 75 9.66 5.83 -4.55
CA GLY A 75 8.95 5.87 -5.83
C GLY A 75 9.85 6.07 -7.07
N LYS A 76 11.00 6.76 -6.93
CA LYS A 76 11.98 6.93 -8.01
C LYS A 76 12.54 5.61 -8.57
N LEU A 77 12.53 4.53 -7.79
CA LEU A 77 13.04 3.21 -8.21
C LEU A 77 12.01 2.42 -9.03
N PHE A 78 10.73 2.81 -9.00
CA PHE A 78 9.59 2.07 -9.55
C PHE A 78 8.82 2.89 -10.58
N GLN A 79 9.50 3.73 -11.36
CA GLN A 79 8.85 4.63 -12.33
C GLN A 79 8.05 3.89 -13.41
N GLU A 80 8.38 2.63 -13.69
CA GLU A 80 7.61 1.77 -14.60
C GLU A 80 6.21 1.40 -14.08
N TYR A 81 5.95 1.59 -12.78
CA TYR A 81 4.65 1.42 -12.13
C TYR A 81 3.98 2.77 -11.80
N ARG A 82 4.56 3.90 -12.21
CA ARG A 82 4.12 5.23 -11.83
C ARG A 82 2.63 5.43 -12.08
N PHE A 83 1.97 6.06 -11.11
CA PHE A 83 0.54 6.38 -11.18
C PHE A 83 0.15 7.11 -12.47
N THR A 84 -1.02 6.73 -13.01
CA THR A 84 -1.82 7.61 -13.86
C THR A 84 -2.43 8.75 -13.05
N ASN A 85 -3.09 9.71 -13.71
CA ASN A 85 -3.78 10.81 -13.01
C ASN A 85 -4.93 10.30 -12.13
N GLU A 86 -5.63 9.25 -12.58
CA GLU A 86 -6.72 8.61 -11.85
C GLU A 86 -6.19 7.89 -10.61
N GLU A 87 -5.13 7.10 -10.77
CA GLU A 87 -4.49 6.38 -9.65
C GLU A 87 -3.88 7.34 -8.63
N PHE A 88 -3.31 8.46 -9.10
CA PHE A 88 -2.81 9.52 -8.23
C PHE A 88 -3.95 10.20 -7.45
N SER A 89 -5.10 10.40 -8.09
CA SER A 89 -6.29 10.94 -7.42
C SER A 89 -6.77 10.00 -6.31
N VAL A 90 -6.83 8.69 -6.57
CA VAL A 90 -7.14 7.67 -5.54
C VAL A 90 -6.14 7.75 -4.38
N TYR A 91 -4.84 7.82 -4.67
CA TYR A 91 -3.80 7.93 -3.65
C TYR A 91 -3.95 9.19 -2.76
N MET A 92 -4.42 10.30 -3.34
CA MET A 92 -4.49 11.60 -2.66
C MET A 92 -5.81 11.85 -1.92
N SER A 93 -6.90 11.20 -2.29
CA SER A 93 -8.22 11.56 -1.75
C SER A 93 -9.10 10.39 -1.30
N ASN A 94 -8.81 9.14 -1.71
CA ASN A 94 -9.69 8.02 -1.38
C ASN A 94 -9.21 7.30 -0.12
N HIS A 95 -9.56 7.87 1.03
CA HIS A 95 -9.16 7.39 2.36
C HIS A 95 -10.35 6.86 3.15
N PHE A 96 -10.09 5.79 3.89
CA PHE A 96 -11.05 5.13 4.78
C PHE A 96 -10.45 5.05 6.18
N TYR A 97 -11.25 5.28 7.21
CA TYR A 97 -10.79 5.32 8.61
C TYR A 97 -11.15 4.06 9.40
N SER A 98 -11.83 3.11 8.74
CA SER A 98 -12.15 1.80 9.26
C SER A 98 -12.23 0.78 8.12
N ILE A 99 -11.91 -0.48 8.42
CA ILE A 99 -12.10 -1.59 7.48
C ILE A 99 -13.58 -1.79 7.10
N ASN A 100 -14.50 -1.32 7.94
CA ASN A 100 -15.94 -1.39 7.68
C ASN A 100 -16.40 -0.35 6.64
N ASP A 101 -15.60 0.69 6.41
CA ASP A 101 -15.92 1.74 5.44
C ASP A 101 -15.51 1.33 4.00
N ILE A 102 -14.81 0.20 3.87
CA ILE A 102 -14.27 -0.36 2.64
C ILE A 102 -15.24 -1.36 2.01
#